data_AF-A0A947IZR2-F1
#
_entry.id   AF-A0A947IZR2-F1
#
_cell.length_a   1.000
_cell.length_b   1.000
_cell.length_c   1.000
_cell.angle_alpha   90.00
_cell.angle_beta   90.00
_cell.angle_gamma   90.00
#
_symmetry.space_group_name_H-M   'P 1'
#
loop_
_entity.id
_entity.type
_entity.pdbx_description
1 polymer ?
#
loop_
_entity_poly.entity_id
_entity_poly.type
_entity_poly.pdbx_seq_one_letter_code
_entity_poly.pdbx_strand_id
1 'polypeptide(L)'
;MRHLAVAVLACIAFFANASPAVLSFEPDTLHYFENFDPDKKPWHPGQALNIEEVFKNYQYFEIRFLKRANEIEVRRYIQNQRDRAERYRILPDGALNKISE
;
A
#
# COMPACT_ATOMS: atom_id res chain seq x y z
N MET A 1 44.92 17.49 36.70
CA MET A 1 45.12 16.11 36.20
C MET A 1 43.96 15.24 36.65
N ARG A 2 43.36 14.50 35.71
CA ARG A 2 42.59 13.25 35.87
C ARG A 2 41.30 13.26 36.70
N HIS A 3 40.16 13.35 36.00
CA HIS A 3 38.99 12.48 36.17
C HIS A 3 38.41 12.27 34.75
N LEU A 4 38.82 11.21 34.03
CA LEU A 4 38.10 9.94 33.83
C LEU A 4 36.67 10.08 33.27
N ALA A 5 36.53 9.61 32.02
CA ALA A 5 35.35 9.49 31.17
C ALA A 5 34.30 8.51 31.71
N VAL A 6 33.03 8.62 31.29
CA VAL A 6 32.10 7.48 31.03
C VAL A 6 30.89 7.91 30.14
N ALA A 7 30.62 7.05 29.14
CA ALA A 7 29.37 6.68 28.41
C ALA A 7 28.47 7.76 27.79
N VAL A 8 28.25 7.79 26.46
CA VAL A 8 27.55 6.82 25.58
C VAL A 8 26.05 6.68 25.90
N LEU A 9 25.26 6.79 24.84
CA LEU A 9 23.87 6.34 24.65
C LEU A 9 22.73 7.32 25.00
N ALA A 10 22.27 8.05 23.97
CA ALA A 10 20.85 8.38 23.82
C ALA A 10 20.49 8.51 22.34
N CYS A 11 20.77 7.45 21.55
CA CYS A 11 20.02 7.21 20.32
C CYS A 11 18.63 6.73 20.72
N ILE A 12 17.78 7.64 21.20
CA ILE A 12 16.36 7.32 21.39
C ILE A 12 15.76 7.33 20.00
N ALA A 13 15.64 6.13 19.45
CA ALA A 13 14.91 5.84 18.25
C ALA A 13 13.48 6.36 18.42
N PHE A 14 13.16 7.46 17.73
CA PHE A 14 11.78 7.77 17.40
C PHE A 14 11.32 6.76 16.35
N PHE A 15 10.94 5.57 16.80
CA PHE A 15 10.03 4.75 16.02
C PHE A 15 8.70 5.50 16.02
N ALA A 16 8.48 6.28 14.96
CA ALA A 16 7.17 6.77 14.62
C ALA A 16 6.26 5.54 14.48
N ASN A 17 5.44 5.29 15.48
CA ASN A 17 4.31 4.39 15.36
C ASN A 17 3.33 5.07 14.39
N ALA A 18 3.54 4.89 13.09
CA ALA A 18 2.49 5.09 12.12
C ALA A 18 1.40 4.07 12.47
N SER A 19 0.35 4.52 13.15
CA SER A 19 -0.88 3.73 13.27
C SER A 19 -1.26 3.31 11.85
N PRO A 20 -1.63 2.04 11.59
CA PRO A 20 -2.07 1.65 10.27
C PRO A 20 -3.24 2.55 9.92
N ALA A 21 -3.08 3.34 8.85
CA ALA A 21 -4.16 4.14 8.32
C ALA A 21 -5.32 3.19 8.08
N VAL A 22 -6.41 3.36 8.82
CA VAL A 22 -7.67 2.68 8.52
C VAL A 22 -8.04 3.17 7.12
N LEU A 23 -7.77 2.33 6.13
CA LEU A 23 -8.03 2.65 4.73
C LEU A 23 -9.54 2.82 4.60
N SER A 24 -10.01 4.06 4.43
CA SER A 24 -11.43 4.42 4.41
C SER A 24 -12.08 4.12 3.04
N PHE A 25 -11.79 2.95 2.46
CA PHE A 25 -12.41 2.50 1.22
C PHE A 25 -13.61 1.61 1.52
N GLU A 26 -14.65 1.73 0.70
CA GLU A 26 -15.83 0.89 0.84
C GLU A 26 -15.47 -0.56 0.45
N PRO A 27 -15.75 -1.54 1.32
CA PRO A 27 -15.46 -2.93 1.01
C PRO A 27 -16.25 -3.45 -0.20
N ASP A 28 -15.57 -4.26 -1.02
CA ASP A 28 -16.00 -4.84 -2.28
C ASP A 28 -16.34 -3.83 -3.39
N THR A 29 -16.04 -2.54 -3.19
CA THR A 29 -16.16 -1.50 -4.22
C THR A 29 -14.88 -1.42 -5.07
N LEU A 30 -15.05 -1.14 -6.36
CA LEU A 30 -13.94 -0.96 -7.30
C LEU A 30 -13.41 0.47 -7.19
N HIS A 31 -12.11 0.60 -7.00
CA HIS A 31 -11.41 1.88 -6.95
C HIS A 31 -10.30 1.93 -8.00
N TYR A 32 -10.14 3.06 -8.68
CA TYR A 32 -9.20 3.20 -9.78
C TYR A 32 -7.99 4.04 -9.39
N PHE A 33 -6.81 3.60 -9.82
CA PHE A 33 -5.52 4.21 -9.47
C PHE A 33 -4.59 4.27 -10.68
N GLU A 34 -3.78 5.32 -10.77
CA GLU A 34 -2.78 5.47 -11.83
C GLU A 34 -1.56 4.58 -11.62
N ASN A 35 -1.23 4.28 -10.36
CA ASN A 35 -0.06 3.50 -9.99
C ASN A 35 -0.39 2.48 -8.89
N PHE A 36 0.44 1.45 -8.83
CA PHE A 36 0.41 0.45 -7.78
C PHE A 36 1.84 -0.07 -7.57
N ASP A 37 2.37 0.13 -6.37
CA ASP A 37 3.71 -0.31 -5.97
C ASP A 37 3.61 -1.18 -4.71
N PRO A 38 3.60 -2.52 -4.84
CA PRO A 38 3.46 -3.42 -3.70
C PRO A 38 4.70 -3.50 -2.81
N ASP A 39 5.86 -3.01 -3.27
CA ASP A 39 7.13 -3.08 -2.54
C ASP A 39 7.32 -1.89 -1.58
N LYS A 40 6.49 -0.85 -1.70
CA LYS A 40 6.46 0.29 -0.79
C LYS A 40 5.97 -0.11 0.60
N LYS A 41 6.71 0.27 1.65
CA LYS A 41 6.43 -0.08 3.05
C LYS A 41 6.40 1.16 3.94
N PRO A 42 5.27 1.48 4.61
CA PRO A 42 3.94 0.89 4.42
C PRO A 42 3.37 1.19 3.03
N TRP A 43 2.61 0.25 2.48
CA TRP A 43 1.88 0.45 1.24
C TRP A 43 0.73 1.42 1.48
N HIS A 44 0.55 2.34 0.54
CA HIS A 44 -0.57 3.27 0.52
C HIS A 44 -1.18 3.24 -0.86
N PRO A 45 -2.52 3.08 -0.98
CA PRO A 45 -3.20 3.05 -2.27
C PRO A 45 -3.15 4.41 -2.99
N GLY A 46 -2.87 5.52 -2.29
CA GLY A 46 -2.91 6.86 -2.86
C GLY A 46 -4.35 7.37 -3.02
N GLN A 47 -4.57 8.26 -3.99
CA GLN A 47 -5.87 8.82 -4.29
C GLN A 47 -6.60 7.95 -5.32
N ALA A 48 -7.82 7.52 -5.00
CA ALA A 48 -8.71 6.92 -5.99
C ALA A 48 -9.24 8.00 -6.94
N LEU A 49 -9.27 7.67 -8.22
CA LEU A 49 -9.75 8.54 -9.31
C LEU A 49 -11.00 7.95 -9.96
N ASN A 50 -11.66 8.75 -10.80
CA ASN A 50 -12.74 8.24 -11.64
C ASN A 50 -12.18 7.44 -12.83
N ILE A 51 -12.99 6.56 -13.41
CA ILE A 51 -12.56 5.72 -14.53
C ILE A 51 -12.13 6.57 -15.74
N GLU A 52 -12.81 7.68 -16.01
CA GLU A 52 -12.51 8.61 -17.09
C GLU A 52 -11.11 9.24 -16.93
N GLU A 53 -10.65 9.40 -15.69
CA GLU A 53 -9.35 9.99 -15.40
C GLU A 53 -8.21 9.00 -15.63
N VAL A 54 -8.39 7.72 -15.30
CA VAL A 54 -7.34 6.70 -15.49
C VAL A 54 -7.36 6.06 -16.87
N PHE A 55 -8.52 6.01 -17.53
CA PHE A 55 -8.70 5.38 -18.84
C PHE A 55 -7.88 6.07 -19.94
N LYS A 56 -7.63 7.38 -19.79
CA LYS A 56 -6.76 8.15 -20.69
C LYS A 56 -5.29 7.72 -20.62
N ASN A 57 -4.91 7.01 -19.56
CA ASN A 57 -3.54 6.55 -19.35
C ASN A 57 -3.33 5.20 -20.05
N TYR A 58 -2.11 4.98 -20.53
CA TYR A 58 -1.73 3.71 -21.17
C TYR A 58 -1.84 2.51 -20.21
N GLN A 59 -1.68 2.75 -18.91
CA GLN A 59 -1.76 1.75 -17.85
C GLN A 59 -2.53 2.33 -16.65
N TYR A 60 -3.37 1.50 -16.02
CA TYR A 60 -4.03 1.81 -14.76
C TYR A 60 -4.33 0.56 -13.94
N PHE A 61 -4.78 0.76 -12.70
CA PHE A 61 -5.07 -0.30 -11.76
C PHE A 61 -6.48 -0.17 -11.19
N GLU A 62 -7.17 -1.29 -11.08
CA GLU A 62 -8.42 -1.43 -10.33
C GLU A 62 -8.11 -2.20 -9.05
N ILE A 63 -8.39 -1.61 -7.90
CA ILE A 63 -8.16 -2.23 -6.59
C ILE A 63 -9.52 -2.38 -5.89
N ARG A 64 -9.79 -3.60 -5.44
CA ARG A 64 -10.96 -3.94 -4.62
C ARG A 64 -10.52 -4.36 -3.23
N PHE A 65 -10.98 -3.63 -2.22
CA PHE A 65 -10.75 -3.97 -0.81
C PHE A 65 -11.76 -5.02 -0.37
N LEU A 66 -11.32 -6.23 -0.06
CA LEU A 66 -12.23 -7.35 0.19
C LEU A 66 -12.81 -7.26 1.60
N LYS A 67 -14.11 -7.55 1.76
CA LYS A 67 -14.77 -7.58 3.09
C LYS A 67 -14.14 -8.55 4.09
N ARG A 68 -13.51 -9.61 3.59
CA ARG A 68 -12.88 -10.66 4.40
C ARG A 68 -11.41 -10.38 4.54
N ALA A 69 -11.00 -10.10 5.77
CA ALA A 69 -9.60 -9.88 6.16
C ALA A 69 -8.96 -8.70 5.42
N ASN A 70 -7.82 -8.25 5.90
CA ASN A 70 -7.03 -7.19 5.30
C ASN A 70 -6.48 -7.64 3.94
N GLU A 71 -7.33 -7.85 2.94
CA GLU A 71 -6.98 -8.37 1.62
C GLU A 71 -7.49 -7.44 0.52
N ILE A 72 -6.73 -7.38 -0.56
CA ILE A 72 -7.07 -6.63 -1.76
C ILE A 72 -6.93 -7.52 -2.99
N GLU A 73 -7.77 -7.28 -3.98
CA GLU A 73 -7.58 -7.76 -5.34
C GLU A 73 -7.16 -6.56 -6.20
N VAL A 74 -6.09 -6.73 -6.97
CA VAL A 74 -5.51 -5.70 -7.82
C VAL A 74 -5.52 -6.21 -9.26
N ARG A 75 -6.14 -5.47 -10.16
CA ARG A 75 -6.13 -5.77 -11.59
C ARG A 75 -5.34 -4.68 -12.30
N ARG A 76 -4.41 -5.09 -13.14
CA ARG A 76 -3.67 -4.17 -14.02
C ARG A 76 -4.30 -4.17 -15.39
N TYR A 77 -4.48 -2.98 -15.94
CA TYR A 77 -4.94 -2.77 -17.31
C TYR A 77 -3.84 -2.08 -18.10
N ILE A 78 -3.57 -2.57 -19.31
CA ILE A 78 -2.66 -1.97 -20.28
C ILE A 78 -3.45 -1.80 -21.57
N GLN A 79 -3.47 -0.58 -22.12
CA GLN A 79 -4.28 -0.24 -23.30
C GLN A 79 -5.74 -0.69 -23.17
N ASN A 80 -6.32 -0.52 -21.97
CA ASN A 80 -7.70 -0.92 -21.64
C ASN A 80 -7.98 -2.43 -21.70
N GLN A 81 -6.96 -3.26 -21.85
CA GLN A 81 -7.06 -4.71 -21.72
C GLN A 81 -6.54 -5.14 -20.35
N ARG A 82 -7.28 -6.04 -19.69
CA ARG A 82 -6.82 -6.63 -18.43
C ARG A 82 -5.60 -7.49 -18.72
N ASP A 83 -4.48 -7.09 -18.15
CA ASP A 83 -3.20 -7.77 -18.30
C ASP A 83 -3.01 -8.85 -17.23
N ARG A 84 -3.26 -8.53 -15.95
CA ARG A 84 -3.15 -9.47 -14.83
C ARG A 84 -4.06 -9.14 -13.66
N ALA A 85 -4.29 -10.10 -12.78
CA ALA A 85 -5.01 -9.94 -11.53
C ALA A 85 -4.20 -10.57 -10.39
N GLU A 86 -3.97 -9.85 -9.31
CA GLU A 86 -3.13 -10.29 -8.20
C GLU A 86 -3.91 -10.10 -6.90
N ARG A 87 -3.70 -10.97 -5.91
CA ARG A 87 -4.26 -10.78 -4.56
C ARG A 87 -3.17 -10.56 -3.54
N TYR A 88 -3.41 -9.65 -2.62
CA TYR A 88 -2.48 -9.31 -1.55
C TYR A 88 -3.18 -9.29 -0.20
N ARG A 89 -2.44 -9.65 0.86
CA ARG A 89 -2.79 -9.39 2.25
C ARG A 89 -2.02 -8.16 2.74
N ILE A 90 -2.73 -7.20 3.31
CA ILE A 90 -2.15 -6.07 4.04
C ILE A 90 -1.77 -6.57 5.44
N LEU A 91 -0.47 -6.54 5.74
CA LEU A 91 0.09 -6.93 7.02
C LEU A 91 -0.10 -5.80 8.06
N PRO A 92 0.06 -6.09 9.37
CA PRO A 92 -0.10 -5.08 10.42
C PRO A 92 0.88 -3.88 10.30
N ASP A 93 2.04 -4.07 9.66
CA ASP A 93 3.02 -3.02 9.38
C ASP A 93 2.70 -2.21 8.10
N GLY A 94 1.57 -2.52 7.45
CA GLY A 94 1.14 -1.91 6.20
C GLY A 94 1.81 -2.46 4.95
N ALA A 95 2.71 -3.45 5.05
CA ALA A 95 3.28 -4.09 3.87
C ALA A 95 2.26 -4.99 3.17
N LEU A 96 2.45 -5.20 1.85
CA LEU A 96 1.66 -6.17 1.10
C LEU A 96 2.38 -7.52 1.01
N ASN A 97 1.65 -8.59 1.29
CA ASN A 97 2.09 -9.96 1.04
C ASN A 97 1.24 -10.58 -0.07
N LYS A 98 1.87 -11.00 -1.18
CA LYS A 98 1.16 -11.59 -2.33
C LYS A 98 0.62 -12.98 -1.96
N ILE A 99 -0.63 -13.25 -2.35
CA ILE A 99 -1.34 -14.51 -2.07
C ILE A 99 -1.62 -15.30 -3.36
N SER A 100 -1.93 -14.63 -4.47
CA SER A 100 -2.18 -15.27 -5.77
C SER A 100 -1.91 -14.34 -6.95
N GLU A 101 -1.81 -14.95 -8.13
CA GLU A 101 -1.73 -14.37 -9.48
C GLU A 101 -2.82 -14.95 -10.39
#